data_AF-A0A8S2Z5U5-F1
#
_entry.id   AF-A0A8S2Z5U5-F1
#
_cell.length_a   1.000
_cell.length_b   1.000
_cell.length_c   1.000
_cell.angle_alpha   90.00
_cell.angle_beta   90.00
_cell.angle_gamma   90.00
#
_symmetry.space_group_name_H-M   'P 1'
#
loop_
_entity.id
_entity.type
_entity.pdbx_description
1 polymer ?
#
loop_
_entity_poly.entity_id
_entity_poly.type
_entity_poly.pdbx_seq_one_letter_code
_entity_poly.pdbx_strand_id
1 'polypeptide(L)'
;MVAIDLLAADSVYLRENLIENFIEKQEKKAYLLNGCSIYLTHEPCIMCAMALLHSRVSTVYYLNHNVHAGALGSKYKLHTLKKTNHRFTVYHLEQINNGDTVNS
;
A
#
# COMPACT_ATOMS: atom_id res chain seq x y z
N MET A 1 -12.59 -11.98 34.76
CA MET A 1 -11.77 -11.07 35.60
C MET A 1 -10.40 -11.73 35.70
N VAL A 2 -9.49 -11.46 34.77
CA VAL A 2 -8.61 -10.28 34.83
C VAL A 2 -8.67 -9.48 33.53
N ALA A 3 -8.93 -8.18 33.68
CA ALA A 3 -8.76 -7.15 32.67
C ALA A 3 -7.33 -6.63 32.79
N ILE A 4 -6.59 -6.63 31.68
CA ILE A 4 -5.35 -5.92 31.31
C ILE A 4 -5.09 -6.51 29.90
N ASP A 5 -5.61 -5.98 28.79
CA ASP A 5 -4.99 -4.91 28.01
C ASP A 5 -6.01 -4.29 27.02
N LEU A 6 -7.06 -3.68 27.57
CA LEU A 6 -8.19 -3.12 26.82
C LEU A 6 -7.95 -1.67 26.30
N LEU A 7 -6.71 -1.16 26.23
CA LEU A 7 -6.48 0.27 25.96
C LEU A 7 -5.29 0.65 25.05
N ALA A 8 -4.62 -0.29 24.36
CA ALA A 8 -3.35 0.04 23.68
C ALA A 8 -3.35 0.13 22.13
N ALA A 9 -4.38 -0.23 21.36
CA ALA A 9 -4.22 -0.19 19.89
C ALA A 9 -5.52 -0.14 19.05
N ASP A 10 -6.44 0.78 19.38
CA ASP A 10 -7.70 1.00 18.66
C ASP A 10 -7.60 1.22 17.13
N SER A 11 -6.41 1.49 16.59
CA SER A 11 -6.20 1.62 15.13
C SER A 11 -5.79 0.32 14.41
N VAL A 12 -5.32 -0.69 15.13
CA VAL A 12 -4.78 -1.94 14.55
C VAL A 12 -5.85 -3.04 14.50
N TYR A 13 -6.70 -3.15 15.53
CA TYR A 13 -7.76 -4.16 15.61
C TYR A 13 -8.92 -3.93 14.61
N LEU A 14 -9.21 -2.67 14.26
CA LEU A 14 -10.18 -2.35 13.21
C LEU A 14 -9.73 -2.86 11.83
N ARG A 15 -8.42 -3.05 11.64
CA ARG A 15 -7.83 -3.49 10.37
C ARG A 15 -7.98 -4.98 10.15
N GLU A 16 -7.82 -5.80 11.19
CA GLU A 16 -7.94 -7.27 11.07
C GLU A 16 -9.39 -7.71 10.85
N ASN A 17 -10.35 -7.16 11.62
CA ASN A 17 -11.77 -7.48 11.45
C ASN A 17 -12.34 -6.98 10.11
N LEU A 18 -11.88 -5.84 9.56
CA LEU A 18 -12.32 -5.38 8.24
C LEU A 18 -11.77 -6.23 7.10
N ILE A 19 -10.57 -6.80 7.24
CA ILE A 19 -9.98 -7.70 6.25
C ILE A 19 -10.75 -9.02 6.22
N GLU A 20 -11.07 -9.61 7.38
CA GLU A 20 -11.85 -10.85 7.43
C GLU A 20 -13.25 -10.68 6.83
N ASN A 21 -13.95 -9.58 7.17
CA ASN A 21 -15.26 -9.25 6.58
C ASN A 21 -15.19 -8.96 5.07
N PHE A 22 -14.06 -8.47 4.55
CA PHE A 22 -13.84 -8.30 3.10
C PHE A 22 -13.63 -9.63 2.38
N ILE A 23 -12.99 -10.60 3.05
CA ILE A 23 -12.70 -11.93 2.50
C ILE A 23 -13.99 -12.78 2.47
N GLU A 24 -14.85 -12.67 3.49
CA GLU A 24 -16.10 -13.44 3.59
C GLU A 24 -17.11 -13.13 2.46
N LYS A 25 -17.02 -11.95 1.81
CA LYS A 25 -17.99 -11.51 0.80
C LYS A 25 -17.67 -11.93 -0.64
N GLN A 26 -16.57 -12.65 -0.88
CA GLN A 26 -16.08 -12.98 -2.22
C GLN A 26 -16.37 -14.44 -2.60
N GLU A 27 -17.65 -14.79 -2.81
CA GLU A 27 -18.03 -16.06 -3.47
C GLU A 27 -17.65 -16.12 -4.97
N LYS A 28 -17.14 -15.00 -5.52
CA LYS A 28 -16.73 -14.88 -6.92
C LYS A 28 -15.21 -14.98 -6.99
N LYS A 29 -14.70 -15.96 -7.75
CA LYS A 29 -13.26 -16.15 -7.98
C LYS A 29 -12.63 -14.81 -8.40
N ALA A 30 -11.88 -14.19 -7.49
CA ALA A 30 -11.28 -12.89 -7.71
C ALA A 30 -10.28 -12.97 -8.88
N TYR A 31 -10.64 -12.34 -10.00
CA TYR A 31 -9.78 -12.27 -11.17
C TYR A 31 -8.94 -10.99 -11.08
N LEU A 32 -7.64 -11.17 -10.85
CA LEU A 32 -6.65 -10.10 -10.64
C LEU A 32 -6.93 -9.28 -9.36
N LEU A 33 -6.16 -8.19 -9.17
CA LEU A 33 -6.20 -7.32 -7.98
C LEU A 33 -7.00 -6.04 -8.25
N ASN A 34 -8.05 -6.14 -9.06
CA ASN A 34 -8.89 -5.02 -9.44
C ASN A 34 -9.51 -4.36 -8.19
N GLY A 35 -9.24 -3.07 -7.99
CA GLY A 35 -9.78 -2.31 -6.85
C GLY A 35 -9.01 -2.52 -5.54
N CYS A 36 -7.97 -3.34 -5.52
CA CYS A 36 -7.12 -3.54 -4.35
C CYS A 36 -6.10 -2.40 -4.21
N SER A 37 -5.92 -1.95 -2.97
CA SER A 37 -4.85 -1.01 -2.59
C SER A 37 -3.71 -1.77 -1.92
N ILE A 38 -2.49 -1.58 -2.40
CA ILE A 38 -1.30 -2.28 -1.91
C ILE A 38 -0.40 -1.32 -1.15
N TYR A 39 0.07 -1.77 0.01
CA TYR A 39 0.99 -1.03 0.86
C TYR A 39 2.34 -1.74 0.85
N LEU A 40 3.39 -1.01 0.49
CA LEU A 40 4.76 -1.50 0.42
C LEU A 40 5.64 -0.70 1.36
N THR A 41 6.64 -1.35 1.95
CA THR A 41 7.64 -0.64 2.76
C THR A 41 8.64 0.11 1.87
N HIS A 42 9.00 -0.47 0.73
CA HIS A 42 9.97 0.10 -0.19
C HIS A 42 9.38 0.22 -1.60
N GLU A 43 9.87 1.20 -2.35
CA GLU A 43 9.47 1.41 -3.73
C GLU A 43 9.75 0.16 -4.58
N PRO A 44 8.74 -0.35 -5.33
CA PRO A 44 8.91 -1.54 -6.14
C PRO A 44 9.87 -1.25 -7.30
N CYS A 45 10.66 -2.27 -7.65
CA CYS A 45 11.51 -2.21 -8.82
C CYS A 45 10.68 -2.30 -10.11
N ILE A 46 11.32 -2.11 -11.28
CA ILE A 46 10.64 -2.12 -12.58
C ILE A 46 9.86 -3.42 -12.85
N MET A 47 10.40 -4.57 -12.44
CA MET A 47 9.74 -5.87 -12.59
C MET A 47 8.45 -5.93 -11.75
N CYS A 48 8.55 -5.56 -10.47
CA CYS A 48 7.41 -5.55 -9.57
C CYS A 48 6.37 -4.50 -10.00
N ALA A 49 6.80 -3.32 -10.42
CA ALA A 49 5.90 -2.29 -10.92
C ALA A 49 5.14 -2.74 -12.18
N MET A 50 5.79 -3.47 -13.09
CA MET A 50 5.14 -4.03 -14.28
C MET A 50 4.16 -5.17 -13.92
N ALA A 51 4.51 -6.00 -12.94
CA ALA A 51 3.61 -7.03 -12.42
C ALA A 51 2.33 -6.40 -11.83
N LEU A 52 2.47 -5.35 -11.02
CA LEU A 52 1.33 -4.62 -10.43
C LEU A 52 0.43 -3.99 -11.50
N LEU A 53 1.02 -3.46 -12.57
CA LEU A 53 0.30 -2.94 -13.73
C LEU A 53 -0.54 -4.03 -14.41
N HIS A 54 0.04 -5.21 -14.66
CA HIS A 54 -0.65 -6.34 -15.26
C HIS A 54 -1.71 -6.96 -14.33
N SER A 55 -1.49 -6.90 -13.02
CA SER A 55 -2.45 -7.30 -12.00
C SER A 55 -3.59 -6.30 -11.79
N ARG A 56 -3.61 -5.18 -12.52
CA ARG A 56 -4.68 -4.16 -12.49
C ARG A 56 -4.99 -3.59 -11.09
N VAL A 57 -3.94 -3.43 -10.29
CA VAL A 57 -4.01 -2.80 -8.96
C VAL A 57 -4.55 -1.37 -9.09
N SER A 58 -5.41 -0.91 -8.19
CA SER A 58 -5.94 0.46 -8.26
C SER A 58 -4.96 1.48 -7.70
N THR A 59 -4.36 1.17 -6.56
CA THR A 59 -3.52 2.11 -5.81
C THR A 59 -2.32 1.43 -5.16
N VAL A 60 -1.16 2.07 -5.22
CA VAL A 60 0.07 1.63 -4.56
C VAL A 60 0.57 2.71 -3.61
N TYR A 61 0.78 2.34 -2.36
CA TYR A 61 1.37 3.16 -1.31
C TYR A 61 2.76 2.62 -0.97
N TYR A 62 3.78 3.48 -0.87
CA TYR A 62 5.12 3.07 -0.41
C TYR A 62 5.77 4.09 0.51
N LEU A 63 6.64 3.63 1.41
CA LEU A 63 7.29 4.48 2.43
C LEU A 63 8.69 4.95 2.03
N ASN A 64 9.56 4.04 1.56
CA ASN A 64 10.95 4.36 1.25
C ASN A 64 11.23 4.33 -0.25
N HIS A 65 11.94 5.33 -0.77
CA HIS A 65 12.42 5.33 -2.15
C HIS A 65 13.52 4.28 -2.39
N ASN A 66 13.50 3.67 -3.57
CA ASN A 66 14.53 2.73 -4.00
C ASN A 66 15.46 3.40 -5.02
N VAL A 67 16.56 3.98 -4.53
CA VAL A 67 17.53 4.75 -5.33
C VAL A 67 18.14 3.92 -6.47
N HIS A 68 18.32 2.62 -6.27
CA HIS A 68 19.00 1.76 -7.24
C HIS A 68 18.08 1.22 -8.34
N ALA A 69 16.84 0.89 -8.02
CA ALA A 69 15.96 0.15 -8.94
C ALA A 69 14.49 0.62 -8.95
N GLY A 70 14.14 1.68 -8.22
CA GLY A 70 12.75 2.15 -8.08
C GLY A 70 12.14 2.62 -9.40
N ALA A 71 10.90 2.20 -9.65
CA ALA A 71 10.21 2.41 -10.91
C ALA A 71 8.92 3.25 -10.82
N LEU A 72 8.59 3.77 -9.64
CA LEU A 72 7.42 4.62 -9.43
C LEU A 72 7.78 6.10 -9.27
N GLY A 73 8.93 6.42 -8.69
CA GLY A 73 9.39 7.78 -8.44
C GLY A 73 10.90 7.97 -8.56
N SER A 74 11.71 6.92 -8.34
CA SER A 74 13.17 7.02 -8.35
C SER A 74 13.76 7.09 -9.76
N LYS A 75 14.01 5.95 -10.41
CA LYS A 75 14.65 5.91 -11.74
C LYS A 75 13.64 5.98 -12.89
N TYR A 76 12.49 5.35 -12.70
CA TYR A 76 11.42 5.34 -13.69
C TYR A 76 10.12 5.84 -13.07
N LYS A 77 9.21 6.29 -13.93
CA LYS A 77 7.85 6.68 -13.55
C LYS A 77 6.87 5.89 -14.40
N LEU A 78 6.82 4.57 -14.16
CA LEU A 78 6.03 3.64 -14.97
C LEU A 78 4.55 4.06 -15.00
N HIS A 79 4.03 4.54 -13.87
CA HIS A 79 2.65 4.98 -13.71
C HIS A 79 2.27 6.20 -14.58
N THR A 80 3.24 6.99 -15.06
CA THR A 80 3.01 8.19 -15.90
C THR A 80 3.04 7.89 -17.40
N LEU A 81 3.45 6.67 -17.80
CA LEU A 81 3.61 6.34 -19.22
C LEU A 81 2.26 6.31 -19.94
N LYS A 82 2.07 7.19 -20.92
CA LYS A 82 0.81 7.30 -21.70
C LYS A 82 0.44 6.03 -22.48
N LYS A 83 1.41 5.16 -22.76
CA LYS A 83 1.23 3.92 -23.55
C LYS A 83 0.71 2.73 -22.73
N THR A 84 0.51 2.86 -21.42
CA THR A 84 -0.04 1.76 -20.62
C THR A 84 -1.57 1.74 -20.68
N ASN A 85 -2.13 0.54 -20.87
CA ASN A 85 -3.58 0.33 -20.93
C ASN A 85 -4.25 0.51 -19.55
N HIS A 86 -3.57 0.06 -18.49
CA HIS A 86 -3.99 0.25 -17.10
C HIS A 86 -3.25 1.44 -16.48
N ARG A 87 -3.89 2.11 -15.53
CA ARG A 87 -3.30 3.20 -14.74
C ARG A 87 -3.64 2.98 -13.28
N PHE A 88 -2.65 3.16 -12.42
CA PHE A 88 -2.80 3.04 -10.98
C PHE A 88 -2.23 4.28 -10.31
N THR A 89 -2.87 4.68 -9.22
CA THR A 89 -2.44 5.84 -8.44
C THR A 89 -1.32 5.44 -7.51
N VAL A 90 -0.33 6.32 -7.35
CA VAL A 90 0.83 6.06 -6.51
C VAL A 90 0.91 7.15 -5.44
N TYR A 91 1.07 6.72 -4.18
CA TYR A 91 1.28 7.62 -3.05
C TYR A 91 2.58 7.25 -2.35
N HIS A 92 3.42 8.26 -2.13
CA HIS A 92 4.56 8.17 -1.24
C HIS A 92 4.12 8.60 0.15
N LEU A 93 4.34 7.75 1.14
CA LEU A 93 3.98 7.98 2.54
C LEU A 93 5.21 8.46 3.29
N GLU A 94 5.12 9.64 3.92
CA GLU A 94 6.17 10.16 4.79
C GLU A 94 5.98 9.59 6.20
N GLN A 95 7.07 9.09 6.81
CA GLN A 95 7.04 8.66 8.20
C GLN A 95 7.03 9.89 9.11
N ILE A 96 5.94 10.09 9.84
CA ILE A 96 5.88 11.06 10.94
C ILE A 96 6.62 10.43 12.11
N ASN A 97 7.85 10.88 12.38
CA ASN A 97 8.57 10.51 13.59
C ASN A 97 7.91 11.24 14.76
N ASN A 98 7.16 10.51 15.60
CA ASN A 98 6.61 11.01 16.87
C ASN A 98 7.73 11.21 17.91
N GLY A 99 8.72 12.03 17.57
CA GLY A 99 9.85 12.42 18.41
C GLY A 99 10.09 13.94 18.45
N ASP A 100 9.42 14.71 17.60
CA ASP A 100 9.42 16.16 17.68
C ASP A 100 8.37 16.59 18.71
N THR A 101 8.69 16.47 20.00
CA THR A 101 8.00 17.29 20.99
C THR A 101 8.23 18.73 20.60
N VAL A 102 7.14 19.37 20.22
CA VAL A 102 6.98 20.81 20.05
C VAL A 102 7.64 21.51 21.23
N ASN A 103 8.87 21.98 21.05
CA ASN A 103 9.52 22.92 21.95
C ASN A 103 9.81 24.15 21.11
N SER A 104 8.80 25.03 21.10
CA SER A 104 8.85 26.49 21.13
C SER A 104 10.15 27.16 20.70
#